data_AF-A0A2W6AT16-F1
#
_entry.id   AF-A0A2W6AT16-F1
#
_cell.length_a   1.000
_cell.length_b   1.000
_cell.length_c   1.000
_cell.angle_alpha   90.00
_cell.angle_beta   90.00
_cell.angle_gamma   90.00
#
_symmetry.space_group_name_H-M   'P 1'
#
loop_
_entity.id
_entity.type
_entity.pdbx_description
1 polymer ?
#
loop_
_entity_poly.entity_id
_entity_poly.type
_entity_poly.pdbx_seq_one_letter_code
_entity_poly.pdbx_strand_id
1 'polypeptide(L)'
;MRLMAASLRVGRRRNRATLSLGRWLVCTIVVILAASAAALLTRQRTPLAAALALSGLALVLMLLWRFSLPGRATKVLLGLGAGDEEDRPRVRRIWRRGPVWHVAWRMPVGVTVSALQHHREAIEQALDVSADFWYEHGLVHMRAGTRPLPKQVDFHRFYERNGK
;
A
#
# COMPACT_ATOMS: atom_id res chain seq x y z
N MET A 1 -38.32 -18.45 -30.16
CA MET A 1 -37.66 -18.41 -28.83
C MET A 1 -37.00 -17.05 -28.65
N ARG A 2 -37.38 -16.36 -27.57
CA ARG A 2 -36.87 -15.04 -27.14
C ARG A 2 -35.56 -15.19 -26.36
N LEU A 3 -34.66 -14.22 -26.56
CA LEU A 3 -33.74 -13.54 -25.61
C LEU A 3 -32.77 -12.77 -26.53
N MET A 4 -32.98 -11.50 -26.90
CA MET A 4 -33.00 -10.26 -26.10
C MET A 4 -31.79 -10.06 -25.17
N ALA A 5 -31.29 -8.82 -25.20
CA ALA A 5 -30.31 -8.18 -24.32
C ALA A 5 -28.84 -8.35 -24.72
N ALA A 6 -27.99 -7.34 -24.67
CA ALA A 6 -28.17 -5.91 -24.47
C ALA A 6 -26.82 -5.26 -24.81
N SER A 7 -26.88 -4.08 -25.39
CA SER A 7 -25.76 -3.17 -25.56
C SER A 7 -25.06 -2.88 -24.24
N LEU A 8 -23.74 -3.05 -24.17
CA LEU A 8 -22.90 -2.33 -23.22
C LEU A 8 -21.70 -1.72 -23.94
N ARG A 9 -21.89 -0.46 -24.35
CA ARG A 9 -20.81 0.52 -24.53
C ARG A 9 -20.01 0.55 -23.23
N VAL A 10 -18.87 -0.15 -23.19
CA VAL A 10 -17.92 0.01 -22.10
C VAL A 10 -16.92 1.09 -22.50
N GLY A 11 -17.02 2.19 -21.75
CA GLY A 11 -16.38 3.46 -22.02
C GLY A 11 -14.87 3.36 -22.18
N ARG A 12 -14.42 3.88 -23.32
CA ARG A 12 -13.07 4.36 -23.57
C ARG A 12 -12.80 5.59 -22.69
N ARG A 13 -12.64 5.42 -21.37
CA ARG A 13 -12.28 6.53 -20.46
C ARG A 13 -10.80 6.43 -20.11
N ARG A 14 -10.04 7.34 -20.73
CA ARG A 14 -8.66 7.74 -20.39
C ARG A 14 -8.44 7.69 -18.88
N ASN A 15 -7.39 6.98 -18.45
CA ASN A 15 -6.68 7.30 -17.22
C ASN A 15 -5.17 7.26 -17.47
N ARG A 16 -4.72 8.17 -18.35
CA ARG A 16 -3.35 8.73 -18.30
C ARG A 16 -3.29 9.70 -17.12
N ALA A 17 -3.18 9.19 -15.89
CA ALA A 17 -3.04 10.06 -14.71
C ALA A 17 -2.20 9.44 -13.57
N THR A 18 -1.63 8.25 -13.76
CA THR A 18 -0.85 7.57 -12.71
C THR A 18 0.64 7.87 -12.77
N LEU A 19 1.15 8.40 -13.89
CA LEU A 19 2.56 8.83 -14.03
C LEU A 19 2.83 10.24 -13.47
N SER A 20 1.80 11.05 -13.21
CA SER A 20 1.96 12.42 -12.67
C SER A 20 2.09 12.46 -11.15
N LEU A 21 1.58 11.45 -10.43
CA LEU A 21 1.56 11.41 -8.97
C LEU A 21 2.94 11.26 -8.33
N GLY A 22 3.82 10.45 -8.95
CA GLY A 22 5.22 10.30 -8.51
C GLY A 22 6.04 11.56 -8.71
N ARG A 23 5.88 12.25 -9.85
CA ARG A 23 6.53 13.55 -10.11
C ARG A 23 6.00 14.65 -9.19
N TRP A 24 4.71 14.64 -8.88
CA TRP A 24 4.12 15.57 -7.91
C TRP A 24 4.72 15.40 -6.51
N LEU A 25 4.86 14.16 -6.02
CA LEU A 25 5.48 13.88 -4.72
C LEU A 25 6.93 14.34 -4.65
N VAL A 26 7.73 14.03 -5.69
CA VAL A 26 9.13 14.46 -5.76
C VAL A 26 9.21 15.99 -5.83
N CYS A 27 8.37 16.66 -6.62
CA CYS A 27 8.32 18.13 -6.66
C CYS A 27 7.92 18.73 -5.32
N THR A 28 6.95 18.16 -4.60
CA THR A 28 6.57 18.67 -3.26
C THR A 28 7.70 18.50 -2.24
N ILE A 29 8.45 17.39 -2.28
CA ILE A 29 9.61 17.16 -1.41
C ILE A 29 10.72 18.17 -1.71
N VAL A 30 11.02 18.39 -3.00
CA VAL A 30 12.05 19.36 -3.43
C VAL A 30 11.67 20.78 -3.04
N VAL A 31 10.40 21.17 -3.19
CA VAL A 31 9.91 22.50 -2.79
C VAL A 31 9.97 22.71 -1.28
N ILE A 32 9.58 21.71 -0.47
CA ILE A 32 9.68 21.78 0.99
C ILE A 32 11.14 21.87 1.45
N LEU A 33 12.04 21.07 0.86
CA LEU A 33 13.47 21.12 1.15
C LEU A 33 14.10 22.46 0.75
N ALA A 34 13.76 22.98 -0.42
CA ALA A 34 14.26 24.28 -0.90
C ALA A 34 13.74 25.43 -0.03
N ALA A 35 12.46 25.41 0.37
CA ALA A 35 11.88 26.40 1.27
C ALA A 35 12.50 26.33 2.68
N SER A 36 12.78 25.13 3.18
CA SER A 36 13.45 24.91 4.47
C SER A 36 14.89 25.42 4.45
N ALA A 37 15.63 25.12 3.37
CA ALA A 37 17.00 25.59 3.17
C ALA A 37 17.07 27.12 3.01
N ALA A 38 16.14 27.71 2.25
CA ALA A 38 16.02 29.16 2.11
C ALA A 38 15.71 29.84 3.46
N ALA A 39 14.80 29.28 4.26
CA ALA A 39 14.45 29.78 5.58
C ALA A 39 15.58 29.63 6.62
N LEU A 40 16.45 28.63 6.47
CA LEU A 40 17.67 28.45 7.28
C LEU A 40 18.79 29.43 6.88
N LEU A 41 18.91 29.73 5.58
CA LEU A 41 19.88 30.68 5.03
C LEU A 41 19.51 32.13 5.34
N THR A 42 18.23 32.47 5.31
CA THR A 42 17.75 33.74 5.85
C THR A 42 17.74 33.62 7.36
N ARG A 43 18.73 34.23 8.02
CA ARG A 43 18.96 34.28 9.49
C ARG A 43 17.81 34.97 10.25
N GLN A 44 16.57 34.54 10.05
CA GLN A 44 15.36 35.10 10.61
C GLN A 44 14.71 34.05 11.51
N ARG A 45 14.84 34.28 12.83
CA ARG A 45 14.21 33.49 13.90
C ARG A 45 12.69 33.69 13.90
N THR A 46 12.00 33.18 12.88
CA THR A 46 10.53 33.18 12.90
C THR A 46 10.05 31.80 13.32
N PRO A 47 9.32 31.69 14.45
CA PRO A 47 8.76 30.40 14.89
C PRO A 47 7.80 29.80 13.84
N LEU A 48 7.27 30.64 12.95
CA LEU A 48 6.45 30.23 11.81
C LEU A 48 7.22 29.40 10.76
N ALA A 49 8.49 29.75 10.47
CA ALA A 49 9.30 28.97 9.54
C ALA A 49 9.64 27.58 10.12
N ALA A 50 9.94 27.50 11.42
CA ALA A 50 10.16 26.24 12.11
C ALA A 50 8.89 25.37 12.13
N ALA A 51 7.72 25.97 12.38
CA ALA A 51 6.45 25.27 12.35
C ALA A 51 6.14 24.69 10.96
N LEU A 52 6.35 25.45 9.89
CA LEU A 52 6.15 24.97 8.51
C LEU A 52 7.14 23.86 8.14
N ALA A 53 8.41 23.96 8.54
CA ALA A 53 9.40 22.92 8.31
C ALA A 53 9.04 21.61 9.03
N LEU A 54 8.65 21.69 10.31
CA LEU A 54 8.20 20.53 11.09
C LEU A 54 6.91 19.92 10.51
N SER A 55 5.98 20.75 10.07
CA SER A 55 4.74 20.31 9.41
C SER A 55 5.03 19.59 8.10
N GLY A 56 5.92 20.15 7.27
CA GLY A 56 6.37 19.54 6.03
C GLY A 56 7.09 18.22 6.27
N LEU A 57 7.98 18.17 7.27
CA LEU A 57 8.67 16.94 7.65
C LEU A 57 7.70 15.87 8.15
N ALA A 58 6.73 16.23 9.01
CA ALA A 58 5.70 15.33 9.49
C ALA A 58 4.84 14.80 8.35
N LEU A 59 4.46 15.66 7.39
CA LEU A 59 3.72 15.26 6.19
C LEU A 59 4.53 14.28 5.34
N VAL A 60 5.83 14.54 5.13
CA VAL A 60 6.72 13.64 4.37
C VAL A 60 6.86 12.30 5.08
N LEU A 61 7.10 12.28 6.39
CA LEU A 61 7.15 11.06 7.20
C LEU A 61 5.83 10.28 7.14
N MET A 62 4.70 10.97 7.26
CA MET A 62 3.38 10.38 7.14
C MET A 62 3.15 9.76 5.75
N LEU A 63 3.57 10.44 4.68
CA LEU A 63 3.49 9.93 3.32
C LEU A 63 4.40 8.73 3.11
N LEU A 64 5.66 8.79 3.56
CA LEU A 64 6.60 7.67 3.50
C LEU A 64 6.04 6.45 4.23
N TRP A 65 5.50 6.65 5.44
CA TRP A 65 4.87 5.58 6.20
C TRP A 65 3.64 5.02 5.48
N ARG A 66 2.82 5.90 4.89
CA ARG A 66 1.63 5.54 4.11
C ARG A 66 1.98 4.75 2.84
N PHE A 67 3.10 5.04 2.18
CA PHE A 67 3.55 4.29 1.00
C PHE A 67 4.50 3.13 1.30
N SER A 68 4.92 2.95 2.56
CA SER A 68 5.86 1.89 2.93
C SER A 68 5.25 0.49 2.89
N LEU A 69 3.95 0.33 3.20
CA LEU A 69 3.30 -0.97 3.27
C LEU A 69 3.28 -1.74 1.93
N PRO A 70 2.87 -1.15 0.80
CA PRO A 70 2.94 -1.82 -0.51
C PRO A 70 4.35 -2.24 -0.91
N GLY A 71 5.35 -1.40 -0.58
CA GLY A 71 6.75 -1.69 -0.82
C GLY A 71 7.25 -2.85 0.02
N ARG A 72 6.93 -2.86 1.33
CA ARG A 72 7.24 -3.97 2.24
C ARG A 72 6.54 -5.27 1.80
N ALA A 73 5.25 -5.20 1.46
CA ALA A 73 4.51 -6.36 0.95
C ALA A 73 5.16 -6.96 -0.30
N THR A 74 5.55 -6.11 -1.25
CA THR A 74 6.25 -6.57 -2.46
C THR A 74 7.61 -7.22 -2.13
N LYS A 75 8.38 -6.64 -1.19
CA LYS A 75 9.65 -7.24 -0.73
C LYS A 75 9.46 -8.59 -0.04
N VAL A 76 8.44 -8.72 0.80
CA VAL A 76 8.12 -9.99 1.47
C VAL A 76 7.72 -11.04 0.43
N LEU A 77 6.90 -10.68 -0.55
CA LEU A 77 6.53 -11.57 -1.64
C LEU A 77 7.75 -12.04 -2.43
N LEU A 78 8.67 -11.14 -2.76
CA LEU A 78 9.94 -11.50 -3.42
C LEU A 78 10.80 -12.43 -2.55
N GLY A 79 10.90 -12.16 -1.25
CA GLY A 79 11.62 -13.03 -0.31
C GLY A 79 11.03 -14.44 -0.17
N LEU A 80 9.74 -14.59 -0.49
CA LEU A 80 9.04 -15.88 -0.51
C LEU A 80 9.09 -16.57 -1.88
N GLY A 81 9.83 -16.03 -2.85
CA GLY A 81 9.97 -16.62 -4.18
C GLY A 81 8.80 -16.30 -5.12
N ALA A 82 8.02 -15.25 -4.87
CA ALA A 82 6.96 -14.80 -5.78
C ALA A 82 7.50 -14.10 -7.06
N GLY A 83 8.68 -14.47 -7.53
CA GLY A 83 9.42 -13.86 -8.62
C GLY A 83 10.89 -13.60 -8.26
N ASP A 84 11.66 -13.19 -9.27
CA ASP A 84 13.05 -12.73 -9.13
C ASP A 84 13.14 -11.23 -9.46
N GLU A 85 14.35 -10.68 -9.62
CA GLU A 85 14.51 -9.25 -9.94
C GLU A 85 14.00 -8.89 -11.34
N GLU A 86 14.06 -9.82 -12.30
CA GLU A 86 13.67 -9.60 -13.70
C GLU A 86 12.15 -9.72 -13.88
N ASP A 87 11.53 -10.73 -13.26
CA ASP A 87 10.09 -10.98 -13.26
C ASP A 87 9.53 -10.85 -11.85
N ARG A 88 9.55 -9.62 -11.34
CA ARG A 88 9.00 -9.26 -10.02
C ARG A 88 7.50 -8.92 -10.04
N PRO A 89 6.78 -9.10 -8.92
CA PRO A 89 5.42 -8.60 -8.75
C PRO A 89 5.31 -7.10 -9.08
N ARG A 90 4.48 -6.75 -10.06
CA ARG A 90 4.29 -5.35 -10.47
C ARG A 90 3.03 -4.78 -9.85
N VAL A 91 3.18 -3.87 -8.90
CA VAL A 91 2.05 -3.14 -8.32
C VAL A 91 1.29 -2.39 -9.43
N ARG A 92 -0.01 -2.63 -9.53
CA ARG A 92 -0.91 -1.99 -10.50
C ARG A 92 -1.89 -1.03 -9.85
N ARG A 93 -2.37 -1.35 -8.65
CA ARG A 93 -3.32 -0.51 -7.91
C ARG A 93 -2.99 -0.54 -6.43
N ILE A 94 -3.10 0.61 -5.80
CA ILE A 94 -3.03 0.76 -4.34
C ILE A 94 -4.14 1.72 -3.96
N TRP A 95 -4.93 1.35 -2.97
CA TRP A 95 -5.89 2.25 -2.34
C TRP A 95 -6.08 1.87 -0.87
N ARG A 96 -6.69 2.77 -0.10
CA ARG A 96 -7.00 2.54 1.30
C ARG A 96 -8.47 2.83 1.54
N ARG A 97 -9.15 1.92 2.24
CA ARG A 97 -10.54 2.09 2.67
C ARG A 97 -10.59 1.94 4.19
N GLY A 98 -10.66 3.06 4.90
CA GLY A 98 -10.64 3.07 6.37
C GLY A 98 -9.35 2.46 6.96
N PRO A 99 -9.42 1.51 7.89
CA PRO A 99 -8.27 0.86 8.51
C PRO A 99 -7.69 -0.29 7.67
N VAL A 100 -7.94 -0.30 6.36
CA VAL A 100 -7.59 -1.39 5.47
C VAL A 100 -6.90 -0.87 4.20
N TRP A 101 -5.75 -1.45 3.90
CA TRP A 101 -5.04 -1.30 2.64
C TRP A 101 -5.50 -2.33 1.64
N HIS A 102 -5.57 -1.90 0.39
CA HIS A 102 -5.80 -2.75 -0.76
C HIS A 102 -4.67 -2.53 -1.75
N VAL A 103 -4.01 -3.60 -2.13
CA VAL A 103 -2.92 -3.57 -3.10
C VAL A 103 -3.17 -4.65 -4.12
N ALA A 104 -3.00 -4.33 -5.40
CA ALA A 104 -3.14 -5.27 -6.50
C ALA A 104 -1.86 -5.33 -7.31
N TRP A 105 -1.37 -6.55 -7.53
CA TRP A 105 -0.19 -6.83 -8.36
C TRP A 105 -0.59 -7.58 -9.61
N ARG A 106 0.15 -7.32 -10.68
CA ARG A 106 0.33 -8.30 -11.74
C ARG A 106 1.47 -9.21 -11.29
N MET A 107 1.14 -10.47 -11.02
CA MET A 107 2.13 -11.45 -10.60
C MET A 107 2.90 -12.03 -11.80
N PRO A 108 4.12 -12.50 -11.56
CA PRO A 108 4.89 -13.34 -12.50
C PRO A 108 4.17 -14.65 -12.78
N VAL A 109 4.58 -15.34 -13.85
CA VAL A 109 4.06 -16.66 -14.18
C VAL A 109 4.50 -17.67 -13.11
N GLY A 110 3.59 -18.59 -12.73
CA GLY A 110 3.86 -19.61 -11.70
C GLY A 110 3.51 -19.20 -10.27
N VAL A 111 3.31 -17.90 -10.01
CA VAL A 111 2.85 -17.42 -8.71
C VAL A 111 1.33 -17.48 -8.65
N THR A 112 0.80 -18.40 -7.85
CA THR A 112 -0.64 -18.60 -7.68
C THR A 112 -1.13 -18.03 -6.35
N VAL A 113 -2.41 -17.66 -6.27
CA VAL A 113 -3.00 -17.24 -4.99
C VAL A 113 -2.95 -18.37 -3.96
N SER A 114 -3.08 -19.63 -4.38
CA SER A 114 -2.95 -20.79 -3.50
C SER A 114 -1.57 -20.86 -2.84
N ALA A 115 -0.50 -20.60 -3.60
CA ALA A 115 0.86 -20.54 -3.04
C ALA A 115 1.01 -19.37 -2.03
N LEU A 116 0.42 -18.21 -2.33
CA LEU A 116 0.45 -17.08 -1.42
C LEU A 116 -0.36 -17.32 -0.14
N GLN A 117 -1.52 -17.98 -0.26
CA GLN A 117 -2.34 -18.39 0.87
C GLN A 117 -1.63 -19.44 1.73
N HIS A 118 -0.86 -20.35 1.12
CA HIS A 118 -0.02 -21.30 1.86
C HIS A 118 1.04 -20.60 2.72
N HIS A 119 1.61 -19.49 2.23
CA HIS A 119 2.56 -18.67 2.99
C HIS A 119 1.92 -17.51 3.76
N ARG A 120 0.59 -17.48 3.89
CA ARG A 120 -0.13 -16.33 4.45
C ARG A 120 0.36 -15.97 5.86
N GLU A 121 0.54 -16.95 6.74
CA GLU A 121 0.99 -16.69 8.11
C GLU A 121 2.38 -16.04 8.15
N ALA A 122 3.32 -16.52 7.33
CA ALA A 122 4.65 -15.92 7.22
C ALA A 122 4.57 -14.48 6.69
N ILE A 123 3.66 -14.21 5.74
CA ILE A 123 3.43 -12.86 5.22
C ILE A 123 2.83 -11.94 6.29
N GLU A 124 1.83 -12.41 7.03
CA GLU A 124 1.20 -11.66 8.11
C GLU A 124 2.20 -11.30 9.21
N GLN A 125 3.06 -12.25 9.60
CA GLN A 125 4.12 -12.03 10.58
C GLN A 125 5.19 -11.06 10.09
N ALA A 126 5.66 -11.22 8.85
CA ALA A 126 6.70 -10.34 8.28
C ALA A 126 6.22 -8.89 8.09
N LEU A 127 4.93 -8.71 7.83
CA LEU A 127 4.31 -7.40 7.68
C LEU A 127 3.74 -6.85 9.00
N ASP A 128 3.64 -7.68 10.04
CA ASP A 128 2.95 -7.38 11.31
C ASP A 128 1.52 -6.84 11.07
N VAL A 129 0.81 -7.38 10.10
CA VAL A 129 -0.58 -7.00 9.77
C VAL A 129 -1.37 -8.19 9.26
N SER A 130 -2.68 -8.24 9.53
CA SER A 130 -3.54 -9.27 8.94
C SER A 130 -3.62 -9.09 7.43
N ALA A 131 -3.58 -10.18 6.68
CA ALA A 131 -3.49 -10.16 5.23
C ALA A 131 -4.42 -11.21 4.60
N ASP A 132 -5.09 -10.83 3.53
CA ASP A 132 -5.94 -11.73 2.77
C ASP A 132 -5.69 -11.55 1.27
N PHE A 133 -5.73 -12.63 0.50
CA PHE A 133 -5.35 -12.66 -0.90
C PHE A 133 -6.44 -13.26 -1.79
N TRP A 134 -6.75 -12.60 -2.90
CA TRP A 134 -7.67 -13.14 -3.91
C TRP A 134 -7.22 -12.76 -5.32
N TYR A 135 -7.67 -13.54 -6.30
CA TYR A 135 -7.42 -13.26 -7.72
C TYR A 135 -8.65 -12.64 -8.35
N GLU A 136 -8.47 -11.54 -9.06
CA GLU A 136 -9.56 -10.87 -9.75
C GLU A 136 -9.03 -10.07 -10.95
N HIS A 137 -9.65 -10.27 -12.12
CA HIS A 137 -9.35 -9.54 -13.36
C HIS A 137 -7.86 -9.54 -13.78
N GLY A 138 -7.16 -10.68 -13.67
CA GLY A 138 -5.75 -10.75 -14.07
C GLY A 138 -4.77 -10.22 -13.03
N LEU A 139 -5.25 -9.87 -11.84
CA LEU A 139 -4.45 -9.29 -10.76
C LEU A 139 -4.65 -10.10 -9.48
N VAL A 140 -3.57 -10.24 -8.72
CA VAL A 140 -3.64 -10.72 -7.34
C VAL A 140 -3.82 -9.50 -6.46
N HIS A 141 -4.87 -9.52 -5.65
CA HIS A 141 -5.17 -8.49 -4.68
C HIS A 141 -4.79 -8.98 -3.29
N MET A 142 -4.29 -8.07 -2.48
CA MET A 142 -4.09 -8.24 -1.05
C MET A 142 -4.91 -7.18 -0.33
N ARG A 143 -5.58 -7.60 0.73
CA ARG A 143 -6.20 -6.73 1.72
C ARG A 143 -5.39 -6.85 3.00
N ALA A 144 -4.84 -5.74 3.47
CA ALA A 144 -4.02 -5.69 4.67
C ALA A 144 -4.63 -4.77 5.73
N GLY A 145 -4.71 -5.22 6.99
CA GLY A 145 -5.07 -4.36 8.11
C GLY A 145 -4.03 -3.27 8.35
N THR A 146 -4.43 -2.16 8.99
CA THR A 146 -3.48 -1.11 9.43
C THR A 146 -3.03 -1.28 10.89
N ARG A 147 -3.59 -2.25 11.62
CA ARG A 147 -3.27 -2.49 13.02
C ARG A 147 -2.26 -3.65 13.13
N PRO A 148 -1.34 -3.58 14.10
CA PRO A 148 -0.38 -4.66 14.34
C PRO A 148 -1.08 -5.96 14.70
N LEU A 149 -0.45 -7.11 14.42
CA LEU A 149 -0.97 -8.38 14.90
C LEU A 149 -0.92 -8.40 16.44
N PRO A 150 -1.94 -8.97 17.10
CA PRO A 150 -1.85 -9.24 18.54
C PRO A 150 -0.69 -10.21 18.80
N LYS A 151 0.29 -9.80 19.61
CA LYS A 151 1.51 -10.58 19.91
C LYS A 151 1.22 -11.93 20.59
N GLN A 152 0.13 -11.99 21.34
CA GLN A 152 -0.39 -13.20 21.96
C GLN A 152 -1.92 -13.09 21.95
N VAL A 153 -2.58 -14.04 21.30
CA VAL A 153 -4.00 -14.30 21.56
C VAL A 153 -4.00 -15.30 22.70
N ASP A 154 -4.26 -14.82 23.91
CA ASP A 154 -4.57 -15.73 25.01
C ASP A 154 -5.87 -16.46 24.65
N PHE A 155 -5.74 -17.74 24.28
CA PHE A 155 -6.87 -18.58 23.87
C PHE A 155 -7.94 -18.63 24.95
N HIS A 156 -7.55 -18.57 26.23
CA HIS A 156 -8.49 -18.54 27.35
C HIS A 156 -9.38 -17.29 27.28
N ARG A 157 -8.78 -16.12 27.02
CA ARG A 157 -9.49 -14.83 26.94
C ARG A 157 -10.34 -14.70 25.68
N PHE A 158 -9.99 -15.41 24.61
CA PHE A 158 -10.78 -15.44 23.36
C PHE A 158 -12.10 -16.21 23.54
N TYR A 159 -12.06 -17.37 24.21
CA TYR A 159 -13.25 -18.18 24.48
C TYR A 159 -14.15 -17.56 25.56
N GLU A 160 -13.60 -16.93 26.61
CA GLU A 160 -14.42 -16.19 27.58
C GLU A 160 -15.23 -15.06 26.94
N ARG A 161 -14.70 -14.43 25.88
CA ARG A 161 -15.34 -13.30 25.22
C ARG A 161 -16.39 -13.71 24.17
N ASN A 162 -16.22 -14.86 23.52
CA ASN A 162 -17.06 -15.30 22.40
C ASN A 162 -17.86 -16.59 22.69
N GLY A 163 -17.67 -17.21 23.85
CA GLY A 163 -18.37 -18.43 24.29
C GLY A 163 -19.76 -18.17 24.88
N LYS A 164 -20.56 -17.34 24.23
CA LYS A 164 -22.01 -17.30 24.44
C LYS A 164 -22.70 -17.94 23.25
#